data_AF-A0A2D7WQ59-F1
#
_entry.id   AF-A0A2D7WQ59-F1
#
_cell.length_a   1.000
_cell.length_b   1.000
_cell.length_c   1.000
_cell.angle_alpha   90.00
_cell.angle_beta   90.00
_cell.angle_gamma   90.00
#
_symmetry.space_group_name_H-M   'P 1'
#
loop_
_entity.id
_entity.type
_entity.pdbx_description
1 polymer ?
#
loop_
_entity_poly.entity_id
_entity_poly.type
_entity_poly.pdbx_seq_one_letter_code
_entity_poly.pdbx_strand_id
1 'polypeptide(L)'
;MTKQTGPSLEWCVVRLSDDENWWVDEISDKENWDVEDLGIIDPKQFLHINELLDSMSEFGLDSQVIDDAFFTFEIKEEIKGGKIKLERVRDSLLKAQDMLFALPDVLDEEKGPYADFLNHVSQIRVTMLNELIEFAEPYTQEEMEEVLSEKQNNDFLEGRRSHFSDELISILEFVPDGFAIDADLEVDDKEDDKEDDYSDLDAELVEVSDKEEKLLPDEDLKWDEEEEKEEEATPYEGGAPDEEG
;
A
#
# COMPACT_ATOMS: atom_id res chain seq x y z
N MET A 1 22.02 -13.04 -29.77
CA MET A 1 22.68 -13.49 -28.53
C MET A 1 21.80 -13.05 -27.38
N THR A 2 20.97 -13.96 -26.90
CA THR A 2 20.16 -13.79 -25.69
C THR A 2 21.13 -13.74 -24.51
N LYS A 3 21.24 -12.59 -23.83
CA LYS A 3 21.90 -12.52 -22.53
C LYS A 3 21.13 -13.47 -21.61
N GLN A 4 21.78 -14.53 -21.13
CA GLN A 4 21.32 -15.26 -19.95
C GLN A 4 21.48 -14.30 -18.76
N THR A 5 20.41 -13.61 -18.38
CA THR A 5 20.30 -12.94 -17.08
C THR A 5 19.99 -14.01 -16.04
N GLY A 6 21.04 -14.68 -15.55
CA GLY A 6 20.98 -15.28 -14.22
C GLY A 6 21.16 -14.17 -13.17
N PRO A 7 20.59 -14.30 -11.97
CA PRO A 7 20.58 -13.22 -10.99
C PRO A 7 22.00 -13.05 -10.44
N SER A 8 22.72 -12.06 -10.95
CA SER A 8 24.08 -11.66 -10.54
C SER A 8 24.15 -11.09 -9.11
N LEU A 9 23.03 -11.08 -8.40
CA LEU A 9 22.94 -10.65 -7.04
C LEU A 9 23.61 -11.70 -6.13
N GLU A 10 24.74 -11.34 -5.52
CA GLU A 10 25.55 -12.21 -4.65
C GLU A 10 25.72 -11.61 -3.25
N TRP A 11 25.69 -10.28 -3.12
CA TRP A 11 25.83 -9.58 -1.86
C TRP A 11 25.17 -8.20 -1.93
N CYS A 12 24.81 -7.68 -0.77
CA CYS A 12 24.43 -6.28 -0.58
C CYS A 12 25.03 -5.73 0.72
N VAL A 13 25.09 -4.42 0.84
CA VAL A 13 25.43 -3.70 2.06
C VAL A 13 24.19 -2.94 2.48
N VAL A 14 23.82 -3.08 3.74
CA VAL A 14 22.60 -2.49 4.30
C VAL A 14 22.92 -1.55 5.44
N ARG A 15 22.02 -0.60 5.70
CA ARG A 15 22.11 0.34 6.82
C ARG A 15 20.74 0.46 7.49
N LEU A 16 20.74 0.59 8.81
CA LEU A 16 19.56 1.01 9.56
C LEU A 16 19.40 2.53 9.40
N SER A 17 18.18 2.99 9.11
CA SER A 17 17.84 4.40 8.97
C SER A 17 17.08 4.91 10.19
N ASP A 18 16.76 6.21 10.21
CA ASP A 18 16.10 6.87 11.35
C ASP A 18 14.63 6.44 11.52
N ASP A 19 14.03 5.84 10.50
CA ASP A 19 12.70 5.24 10.47
C ASP A 19 12.68 3.80 11.02
N GLU A 20 13.78 3.36 11.63
CA GLU A 20 13.99 1.99 12.14
C GLU A 20 13.90 0.88 11.08
N ASN A 21 13.87 1.25 9.79
CA ASN A 21 13.89 0.32 8.66
C ASN A 21 15.31 0.12 8.11
N TRP A 22 15.53 -1.06 7.52
CA TRP A 22 16.77 -1.41 6.85
C TRP A 22 16.70 -1.09 5.37
N TRP A 23 17.73 -0.40 4.89
CA TRP A 23 17.81 0.04 3.49
C TRP A 23 19.10 -0.45 2.86
N VAL A 24 19.03 -0.85 1.59
CA VAL A 24 20.21 -1.20 0.80
C VAL A 24 21.00 0.08 0.48
N ASP A 25 22.32 0.00 0.66
CA ASP A 25 23.26 1.10 0.44
C ASP A 25 24.23 0.78 -0.70
N GLU A 26 24.62 -0.50 -0.86
CA GLU A 26 25.35 -0.98 -2.03
C GLU A 26 24.88 -2.39 -2.41
N ILE A 27 24.91 -2.69 -3.71
CA ILE A 27 24.49 -4.00 -4.24
C ILE A 27 25.49 -4.52 -5.28
N SER A 28 25.64 -5.84 -5.37
CA SER A 28 26.59 -6.47 -6.30
C SER A 28 26.18 -6.30 -7.76
N ASP A 29 24.88 -6.24 -8.03
CA ASP A 29 24.31 -6.08 -9.37
C ASP A 29 23.86 -4.63 -9.60
N LYS A 30 24.77 -3.82 -10.13
CA LYS A 30 24.55 -2.39 -10.37
C LYS A 30 23.84 -2.08 -11.70
N GLU A 31 23.61 -3.09 -12.54
CA GLU A 31 22.97 -2.89 -13.85
C GLU A 31 21.45 -3.03 -13.76
N ASN A 32 20.97 -3.94 -12.92
CA ASN A 32 19.55 -4.31 -12.88
C ASN A 32 18.79 -3.77 -11.66
N TRP A 33 19.49 -3.26 -10.64
CA TRP A 33 18.89 -2.77 -9.40
C TRP A 33 19.08 -1.27 -9.23
N ASP A 34 18.01 -0.59 -8.88
CA ASP A 34 18.10 0.73 -8.25
C ASP A 34 18.28 0.56 -6.75
N VAL A 35 19.21 1.31 -6.17
CA VAL A 35 19.49 1.30 -4.73
C VAL A 35 18.77 2.46 -4.03
N GLU A 36 18.33 3.46 -4.79
CA GLU A 36 17.56 4.57 -4.22
C GLU A 36 16.25 4.04 -3.64
N ASP A 37 16.10 4.20 -2.32
CA ASP A 37 14.93 3.74 -1.55
C ASP A 37 14.62 2.24 -1.69
N LEU A 38 15.65 1.41 -1.90
CA LEU A 38 15.50 -0.04 -1.90
C LEU A 38 15.51 -0.58 -0.45
N GLY A 39 14.31 -0.84 0.08
CA GLY A 39 14.11 -1.47 1.38
C GLY A 39 14.54 -2.93 1.40
N ILE A 40 14.89 -3.44 2.59
CA ILE A 40 15.14 -4.87 2.80
C ILE A 40 14.52 -5.30 4.13
N ILE A 41 13.80 -6.41 4.10
CA ILE A 41 13.08 -6.90 5.28
C ILE A 41 14.08 -7.58 6.21
N ASP A 42 14.15 -7.10 7.45
CA ASP A 42 15.02 -7.71 8.46
C ASP A 42 14.38 -8.97 9.08
N PRO A 43 15.18 -9.85 9.71
CA PRO A 43 14.69 -11.10 10.26
C PRO A 43 13.52 -10.96 11.24
N LYS A 44 13.44 -9.86 12.00
CA LYS A 44 12.33 -9.63 12.95
C LYS A 44 11.05 -9.24 12.22
N GLN A 45 11.15 -8.33 11.24
CA GLN A 45 10.02 -7.99 10.38
C GLN A 45 9.51 -9.23 9.66
N PHE A 46 10.42 -10.06 9.13
CA PHE A 46 10.04 -11.29 8.45
C PHE A 46 9.39 -12.31 9.40
N LEU A 47 9.82 -12.38 10.66
CA LEU A 47 9.18 -13.24 11.65
C LEU A 47 7.72 -12.86 11.88
N HIS A 48 7.43 -11.56 12.03
CA HIS A 48 6.04 -11.06 12.14
C HIS A 48 5.22 -11.38 10.89
N ILE A 49 5.79 -11.09 9.70
CA ILE A 49 5.18 -11.45 8.41
C ILE A 49 4.90 -12.96 8.33
N ASN A 50 5.82 -13.80 8.80
CA ASN A 50 5.65 -15.26 8.78
C ASN A 50 4.50 -15.71 9.68
N GLU A 51 4.32 -15.11 10.86
CA GLU A 51 3.18 -15.39 11.75
C GLU A 51 1.85 -15.06 11.07
N LEU A 52 1.79 -13.95 10.32
CA LEU A 52 0.61 -13.57 9.53
C LEU A 52 0.38 -14.54 8.37
N LEU A 53 1.43 -14.90 7.62
CA LEU A 53 1.35 -15.86 6.52
C LEU A 53 0.94 -17.27 7.00
N ASP A 54 1.36 -17.70 8.18
CA ASP A 54 0.98 -18.98 8.76
C ASP A 54 -0.56 -19.07 8.91
N SER A 55 -1.22 -17.97 9.28
CA SER A 55 -2.70 -17.91 9.35
C SER A 55 -3.39 -18.07 7.99
N MET A 56 -2.71 -17.70 6.90
CA MET A 56 -3.23 -17.80 5.53
C MET A 56 -3.08 -19.22 4.94
N SER A 57 -2.27 -20.08 5.58
CA SER A 57 -2.00 -21.44 5.10
C SER A 57 -3.26 -22.30 4.98
N GLU A 58 -4.23 -22.12 5.87
CA GLU A 58 -5.50 -22.86 5.80
C GLU A 58 -6.40 -22.43 4.63
N PHE A 59 -6.17 -21.23 4.10
CA PHE A 59 -6.89 -20.63 2.97
C PHE A 59 -6.19 -20.83 1.62
N GLY A 60 -5.11 -21.62 1.58
CA GLY A 60 -4.45 -22.02 0.34
C GLY A 60 -3.20 -21.24 -0.03
N LEU A 61 -2.53 -20.60 0.94
CA LEU A 61 -1.21 -20.01 0.73
C LEU A 61 -0.20 -21.05 0.20
N ASP A 62 0.53 -20.67 -0.86
CA ASP A 62 1.56 -21.52 -1.45
C ASP A 62 2.92 -21.05 -0.95
N SER A 63 3.55 -21.87 -0.11
CA SER A 63 4.88 -21.59 0.45
C SER A 63 5.95 -21.41 -0.62
N GLN A 64 5.78 -22.01 -1.81
CA GLN A 64 6.76 -21.88 -2.89
C GLN A 64 6.79 -20.45 -3.45
N VAL A 65 5.62 -19.79 -3.54
CA VAL A 65 5.52 -18.41 -4.01
C VAL A 65 6.29 -17.46 -3.09
N ILE A 66 6.31 -17.74 -1.78
CA ILE A 66 7.10 -16.95 -0.82
C ILE A 66 8.60 -17.16 -1.04
N ASP A 67 9.06 -18.42 -1.11
CA ASP A 67 10.49 -18.70 -1.33
C ASP A 67 11.01 -18.12 -2.66
N ASP A 68 10.15 -18.04 -3.69
CA ASP A 68 10.51 -17.48 -4.99
C ASP A 68 10.49 -15.94 -5.00
N ALA A 69 9.69 -15.30 -4.14
CA ALA A 69 9.51 -13.85 -4.09
C ALA A 69 10.69 -13.07 -3.48
N PHE A 70 11.59 -13.74 -2.75
CA PHE A 70 12.66 -13.08 -2.01
C PHE A 70 14.04 -13.67 -2.28
N PHE A 71 15.02 -12.80 -2.43
CA PHE A 71 16.42 -13.15 -2.25
C PHE A 71 16.78 -13.17 -0.77
N THR A 72 17.39 -14.26 -0.32
CA THR A 72 17.75 -14.45 1.08
C THR A 72 19.21 -14.16 1.36
N PHE A 73 19.47 -13.56 2.52
CA PHE A 73 20.77 -13.01 2.86
C PHE A 73 21.15 -13.28 4.32
N GLU A 74 22.39 -13.71 4.54
CA GLU A 74 22.97 -13.86 5.89
C GLU A 74 23.96 -12.74 6.21
N ILE A 75 24.16 -12.46 7.50
CA ILE A 75 25.15 -11.48 7.94
C ILE A 75 26.55 -12.04 7.73
N LYS A 76 27.34 -11.41 6.85
CA LYS A 76 28.73 -11.76 6.62
C LYS A 76 29.68 -11.04 7.58
N GLU A 77 29.57 -9.71 7.66
CA GLU A 77 30.42 -8.88 8.50
C GLU A 77 29.82 -7.49 8.76
N GLU A 78 30.13 -6.89 9.90
CA GLU A 78 29.85 -5.48 10.18
C GLU A 78 30.92 -4.58 9.55
N ILE A 79 30.47 -3.54 8.85
CA ILE A 79 31.31 -2.50 8.25
C ILE A 79 31.27 -1.24 9.13
N LYS A 80 32.30 -0.40 9.02
CA LYS A 80 32.32 0.91 9.67
C LYS A 80 31.11 1.77 9.28
N GLY A 81 30.61 2.53 10.25
CA GLY A 81 29.49 3.46 10.04
C GLY A 81 28.11 2.83 10.26
N GLY A 82 28.02 1.70 10.97
CA GLY A 82 26.75 1.03 11.25
C GLY A 82 26.16 0.28 10.05
N LYS A 83 26.99 0.02 9.03
CA LYS A 83 26.60 -0.74 7.84
C LYS A 83 26.90 -2.21 8.04
N ILE A 84 26.10 -3.08 7.45
CA ILE A 84 26.29 -4.54 7.52
C ILE A 84 26.44 -5.07 6.10
N LYS A 85 27.44 -5.92 5.86
CA LYS A 85 27.55 -6.67 4.63
C LYS A 85 26.77 -7.97 4.75
N LEU A 86 25.91 -8.21 3.78
CA LEU A 86 25.15 -9.43 3.65
C LEU A 86 25.66 -10.26 2.47
N GLU A 87 25.61 -11.58 2.62
CA GLU A 87 25.94 -12.54 1.55
C GLU A 87 24.69 -13.34 1.20
N ARG A 88 24.44 -13.51 -0.11
CA ARG A 88 23.26 -14.22 -0.58
C ARG A 88 23.40 -15.71 -0.27
N VAL A 89 22.35 -16.26 0.33
CA VAL A 89 22.19 -17.70 0.55
C VAL A 89 21.02 -18.23 -0.29
N ARG A 90 20.78 -19.54 -0.24
CA ARG A 90 19.64 -20.19 -0.91
C ARG A 90 18.77 -20.95 0.08
N ASP A 91 18.91 -20.62 1.35
CA ASP A 91 18.09 -21.19 2.41
C ASP A 91 16.70 -20.54 2.35
N SER A 92 15.67 -21.36 2.60
CA SER A 92 14.27 -20.93 2.62
C SER A 92 14.00 -20.10 3.86
N LEU A 93 13.32 -18.95 3.70
CA LEU A 93 12.96 -18.06 4.81
C LEU A 93 12.05 -18.76 5.82
N LEU A 94 11.17 -19.64 5.35
CA LEU A 94 10.18 -20.36 6.17
C LEU A 94 10.80 -21.50 6.99
N LYS A 95 12.01 -21.95 6.65
CA LYS A 95 12.64 -23.15 7.23
C LYS A 95 13.98 -22.88 7.90
N ALA A 96 14.59 -21.72 7.64
CA ALA A 96 15.87 -21.36 8.22
C ALA A 96 15.74 -21.24 9.74
N GLN A 97 16.70 -21.82 10.47
CA GLN A 97 16.87 -21.54 11.90
C GLN A 97 17.63 -20.22 12.12
N ASP A 98 18.29 -19.75 11.07
CA ASP A 98 19.13 -18.56 11.07
C ASP A 98 18.29 -17.32 10.75
N MET A 99 18.71 -16.19 11.32
CA MET A 99 18.07 -14.89 11.14
C MET A 99 18.49 -14.31 9.77
N LEU A 100 17.68 -14.56 8.73
CA LEU A 100 17.93 -14.14 7.36
C LEU A 100 17.23 -12.83 7.02
N PHE A 101 17.91 -11.97 6.25
CA PHE A 101 17.30 -10.82 5.59
C PHE A 101 16.64 -11.27 4.29
N ALA A 102 15.52 -10.63 3.95
CA ALA A 102 14.75 -10.92 2.74
C ALA A 102 14.65 -9.66 1.87
N LEU A 103 15.19 -9.73 0.66
CA LEU A 103 15.05 -8.69 -0.34
C LEU A 103 14.03 -9.14 -1.40
N PRO A 104 12.90 -8.44 -1.57
CA PRO A 104 11.95 -8.69 -2.65
C PRO A 104 12.61 -8.75 -4.03
N ASP A 105 12.22 -9.72 -4.87
CA ASP A 105 12.61 -9.76 -6.28
C ASP A 105 11.70 -8.84 -7.11
N VAL A 106 12.07 -7.55 -7.12
CA VAL A 106 11.37 -6.45 -7.81
C VAL A 106 12.03 -6.06 -9.14
N LEU A 107 12.78 -6.97 -9.75
CA LEU A 107 13.37 -6.73 -11.08
C LEU A 107 12.33 -6.48 -12.17
N ASP A 108 11.14 -7.04 -12.00
CA ASP A 108 9.94 -6.76 -12.80
C ASP A 108 8.79 -6.49 -11.82
N GLU A 109 8.43 -5.22 -11.64
CA GLU A 109 7.41 -4.80 -10.67
C GLU A 109 5.99 -5.26 -11.06
N GLU A 110 5.74 -5.58 -12.34
CA GLU A 110 4.41 -5.98 -12.81
C GLU A 110 4.25 -7.51 -12.89
N LYS A 111 5.33 -8.24 -13.18
CA LYS A 111 5.29 -9.68 -13.51
C LYS A 111 6.42 -10.48 -12.86
N GLY A 112 7.11 -9.88 -11.90
CA GLY A 112 8.16 -10.53 -11.14
C GLY A 112 7.62 -11.45 -10.05
N PRO A 113 8.50 -12.27 -9.44
CA PRO A 113 8.12 -13.17 -8.37
C PRO A 113 7.47 -12.47 -7.17
N TYR A 114 7.93 -11.26 -6.83
CA TYR A 114 7.34 -10.48 -5.75
C TYR A 114 5.93 -9.97 -6.10
N ALA A 115 5.70 -9.53 -7.35
CA ALA A 115 4.38 -9.12 -7.81
C ALA A 115 3.37 -10.29 -7.79
N ASP A 116 3.80 -11.47 -8.26
CA ASP A 116 3.00 -12.70 -8.17
C ASP A 116 2.65 -13.05 -6.72
N PHE A 117 3.61 -12.87 -5.80
CA PHE A 117 3.39 -13.06 -4.37
C PHE A 117 2.38 -12.08 -3.78
N LEU A 118 2.52 -10.78 -4.04
CA LEU A 118 1.57 -9.76 -3.57
C LEU A 118 0.16 -10.06 -4.05
N ASN A 119 -0.01 -10.38 -5.34
CA ASN A 119 -1.32 -10.76 -5.87
C ASN A 119 -1.88 -12.03 -5.18
N HIS A 120 -1.03 -13.04 -4.94
CA HIS A 120 -1.45 -14.27 -4.25
C HIS A 120 -1.94 -14.02 -2.83
N VAL A 121 -1.18 -13.25 -2.03
CA VAL A 121 -1.60 -12.93 -0.65
C VAL A 121 -2.82 -12.02 -0.61
N SER A 122 -2.97 -11.10 -1.57
CA SER A 122 -4.15 -10.26 -1.70
C SER A 122 -5.42 -11.09 -1.95
N GLN A 123 -5.35 -12.06 -2.86
CA GLN A 123 -6.48 -12.97 -3.15
C GLN A 123 -6.86 -13.80 -1.92
N ILE A 124 -5.87 -14.30 -1.19
CA ILE A 124 -6.11 -15.08 0.02
C ILE A 124 -6.70 -14.20 1.11
N ARG A 125 -6.20 -12.97 1.31
CA ARG A 125 -6.74 -12.04 2.32
C ARG A 125 -8.21 -11.75 2.07
N VAL A 126 -8.59 -11.46 0.83
CA VAL A 126 -9.99 -11.23 0.45
C VAL A 126 -10.85 -12.48 0.69
N THR A 127 -10.31 -13.66 0.40
CA THR A 127 -10.99 -14.93 0.69
C THR A 127 -11.23 -15.09 2.19
N MET A 128 -10.21 -14.84 3.01
CA MET A 128 -10.31 -14.87 4.48
C MET A 128 -11.35 -13.89 4.99
N LEU A 129 -11.33 -12.64 4.53
CA LEU A 129 -12.28 -11.61 4.94
C LEU A 129 -13.72 -12.05 4.64
N ASN A 130 -13.98 -12.56 3.44
CA ASN A 130 -15.30 -13.03 3.05
C ASN A 130 -15.78 -14.27 3.83
N GLU A 131 -14.87 -15.08 4.36
CA GLU A 131 -15.21 -16.22 5.22
C GLU A 131 -15.42 -15.82 6.69
N LEU A 132 -14.71 -14.80 7.17
CA LEU A 132 -14.72 -14.37 8.57
C LEU A 132 -15.77 -13.28 8.85
N ILE A 133 -16.11 -12.47 7.84
CA ILE A 133 -17.01 -11.32 7.97
C ILE A 133 -18.25 -11.52 7.12
N GLU A 134 -19.42 -11.27 7.71
CA GLU A 134 -20.70 -11.26 6.99
C GLU A 134 -20.90 -9.90 6.28
N PHE A 135 -20.36 -9.76 5.07
CA PHE A 135 -20.61 -8.59 4.23
C PHE A 135 -22.00 -8.62 3.58
N ALA A 136 -22.53 -7.45 3.25
CA ALA A 136 -23.77 -7.33 2.46
C ALA A 136 -23.59 -7.87 1.03
N GLU A 137 -22.43 -7.58 0.44
CA GLU A 137 -21.95 -8.15 -0.83
C GLU A 137 -20.48 -8.59 -0.63
N PRO A 138 -20.02 -9.67 -1.28
CA PRO A 138 -18.65 -10.14 -1.10
C PRO A 138 -17.63 -9.05 -1.43
N TYR A 139 -16.69 -8.82 -0.53
CA TYR A 139 -15.60 -7.88 -0.74
C TYR A 139 -14.68 -8.40 -1.83
N THR A 140 -14.19 -7.51 -2.69
CA THR A 140 -13.38 -7.86 -3.85
C THR A 140 -11.92 -7.46 -3.67
N GLN A 141 -11.04 -8.07 -4.47
CA GLN A 141 -9.64 -7.70 -4.51
C GLN A 141 -9.45 -6.26 -5.00
N GLU A 142 -10.23 -5.83 -6.01
CA GLU A 142 -10.17 -4.47 -6.56
C GLU A 142 -10.50 -3.42 -5.49
N GLU A 143 -11.51 -3.66 -4.64
CA GLU A 143 -11.86 -2.74 -3.54
C GLU A 143 -10.74 -2.63 -2.50
N MET A 144 -10.09 -3.75 -2.15
CA MET A 144 -8.94 -3.73 -1.23
C MET A 144 -7.78 -2.93 -1.83
N GLU A 145 -7.46 -3.19 -3.10
CA GLU A 145 -6.35 -2.56 -3.81
C GLU A 145 -6.57 -1.06 -3.99
N GLU A 146 -7.82 -0.62 -4.20
CA GLU A 146 -8.18 0.79 -4.23
C GLU A 146 -7.84 1.49 -2.90
N VAL A 147 -8.28 0.91 -1.78
CA VAL A 147 -8.01 1.47 -0.43
C VAL A 147 -6.51 1.51 -0.13
N LEU A 148 -5.78 0.43 -0.44
CA LEU A 148 -4.33 0.39 -0.24
C LEU A 148 -3.59 1.40 -1.12
N SER A 149 -4.02 1.56 -2.38
CA SER A 149 -3.44 2.53 -3.31
C SER A 149 -3.66 3.98 -2.85
N GLU A 150 -4.84 4.30 -2.32
CA GLU A 150 -5.13 5.61 -1.74
C GLU A 150 -4.22 5.90 -0.54
N LYS A 151 -4.04 4.92 0.35
CA LYS A 151 -3.12 5.03 1.50
C LYS A 151 -1.68 5.28 1.04
N GLN A 152 -1.18 4.49 0.10
CA GLN A 152 0.17 4.64 -0.45
C GLN A 152 0.38 6.00 -1.12
N ASN A 153 -0.62 6.49 -1.88
CA ASN A 153 -0.56 7.80 -2.51
C ASN A 153 -0.52 8.93 -1.46
N ASN A 154 -1.27 8.81 -0.36
CA ASN A 154 -1.23 9.77 0.73
C ASN A 154 0.14 9.78 1.42
N ASP A 155 0.70 8.61 1.72
CA ASP A 155 2.05 8.49 2.31
C ASP A 155 3.11 9.12 1.39
N PHE A 156 3.00 8.92 0.08
CA PHE A 156 3.87 9.55 -0.91
C PHE A 156 3.75 11.08 -0.91
N LEU A 157 2.53 11.63 -0.87
CA LEU A 157 2.29 13.07 -0.80
C LEU A 157 2.82 13.69 0.51
N GLU A 158 2.81 12.93 1.60
CA GLU A 158 3.42 13.30 2.87
C GLU A 158 4.95 13.14 2.90
N GLY A 159 5.54 12.59 1.85
CA GLY A 159 6.99 12.36 1.72
C GLY A 159 7.50 11.21 2.59
N ARG A 160 6.62 10.30 3.01
CA ARG A 160 7.01 9.06 3.69
C ARG A 160 7.49 8.05 2.66
N ARG A 161 8.57 7.35 2.99
CA ARG A 161 9.14 6.30 2.13
C ARG A 161 8.38 5.01 2.40
N SER A 162 7.88 4.37 1.36
CA SER A 162 7.28 3.05 1.48
C SER A 162 8.38 2.01 1.67
N HIS A 163 8.24 1.17 2.69
CA HIS A 163 9.11 0.02 2.91
C HIS A 163 8.33 -1.26 2.59
N PHE A 164 9.01 -2.27 2.02
CA PHE A 164 8.35 -3.51 1.60
C PHE A 164 7.67 -4.28 2.75
N SER A 165 8.19 -4.16 3.98
CA SER A 165 7.49 -4.71 5.14
C SER A 165 6.10 -4.08 5.33
N ASP A 166 6.00 -2.77 5.16
CA ASP A 166 4.79 -2.01 5.47
C ASP A 166 3.73 -2.23 4.39
N GLU A 167 4.17 -2.35 3.13
CA GLU A 167 3.32 -2.78 2.01
C GLU A 167 2.72 -4.16 2.28
N LEU A 168 3.58 -5.14 2.59
CA LEU A 168 3.14 -6.51 2.80
C LEU A 168 2.25 -6.64 4.03
N ILE A 169 2.63 -6.03 5.16
CA ILE A 169 1.83 -6.02 6.39
C ILE A 169 0.48 -5.35 6.14
N SER A 170 0.44 -4.24 5.37
CA SER A 170 -0.82 -3.57 5.03
C SER A 170 -1.80 -4.48 4.30
N ILE A 171 -1.32 -5.42 3.47
CA ILE A 171 -2.17 -6.44 2.84
C ILE A 171 -2.55 -7.52 3.86
N LEU A 172 -1.56 -8.09 4.56
CA LEU A 172 -1.77 -9.24 5.44
C LEU A 172 -2.70 -8.93 6.61
N GLU A 173 -2.68 -7.70 7.12
CA GLU A 173 -3.51 -7.22 8.23
C GLU A 173 -4.74 -6.43 7.74
N PHE A 174 -4.96 -6.28 6.43
CA PHE A 174 -6.04 -5.44 5.90
C PHE A 174 -7.41 -5.84 6.44
N VAL A 175 -8.14 -4.88 7.03
CA VAL A 175 -9.54 -5.05 7.42
C VAL A 175 -10.31 -3.83 6.90
N PRO A 176 -11.44 -4.02 6.18
CA PRO A 176 -12.25 -2.90 5.73
C PRO A 176 -12.75 -2.03 6.89
N ASP A 177 -12.90 -0.73 6.62
CA ASP A 177 -13.41 0.23 7.61
C ASP A 177 -14.75 -0.22 8.19
N GLY A 178 -14.90 -0.07 9.51
CA GLY A 178 -16.10 -0.50 10.25
C GLY A 178 -16.11 -1.97 10.67
N PHE A 179 -15.10 -2.77 10.29
CA PHE A 179 -14.93 -4.16 10.71
C PHE A 179 -13.67 -4.40 11.55
N ALA A 180 -12.83 -3.38 11.73
CA ALA A 180 -11.70 -3.44 12.66
C ALA A 180 -12.22 -3.71 14.09
N ILE A 181 -11.64 -4.71 14.77
CA ILE A 181 -12.01 -5.05 16.14
C ILE A 181 -11.31 -4.06 17.08
N ASP A 182 -12.01 -3.60 18.12
CA ASP A 182 -11.59 -2.61 19.14
C ASP A 182 -10.25 -2.86 19.85
N ALA A 183 -9.50 -3.92 19.52
CA ALA A 183 -8.14 -4.13 20.04
C ALA A 183 -7.11 -3.14 19.46
N ASP A 184 -7.36 -2.60 18.26
CA ASP A 184 -6.49 -1.62 17.58
C ASP A 184 -7.04 -0.18 17.63
N LEU A 185 -8.26 0.00 18.11
CA LEU A 185 -8.77 1.32 18.46
C LEU A 185 -8.25 1.63 19.87
N GLU A 186 -7.15 2.37 19.97
CA GLU A 186 -7.04 3.32 21.09
C GLU A 186 -8.23 4.27 20.96
N VAL A 187 -9.35 3.86 21.55
CA VAL A 187 -10.53 4.68 21.70
C VAL A 187 -10.07 5.95 22.41
N ASP A 188 -10.01 7.06 21.67
CA ASP A 188 -10.24 8.37 22.28
C ASP A 188 -11.74 8.37 22.66
N ASP A 189 -12.07 7.59 23.68
CA ASP A 189 -13.35 7.61 24.38
C ASP A 189 -13.48 8.97 25.06
N LYS A 190 -13.86 9.94 24.23
CA LYS A 190 -14.63 11.11 24.63
C LYS A 190 -15.88 11.16 23.78
N GLU A 191 -16.65 10.06 23.80
CA GLU A 191 -18.09 10.22 23.86
C GLU A 191 -18.41 10.90 25.20
N ASP A 192 -18.40 12.23 25.15
CA ASP A 192 -18.99 13.08 26.17
C ASP A 192 -20.48 12.74 26.18
N ASP A 193 -20.86 11.83 27.07
CA ASP A 193 -22.22 11.50 27.47
C ASP A 193 -22.85 12.75 28.11
N LYS A 194 -23.17 13.74 27.27
CA LYS A 194 -23.93 14.93 27.63
C LYS A 194 -25.34 14.72 27.13
N GLU A 195 -26.18 14.22 28.03
CA GLU A 195 -27.60 14.50 28.00
C GLU A 195 -27.80 15.99 27.69
N ASP A 196 -28.43 16.27 26.55
CA ASP A 196 -28.87 17.59 26.13
C ASP A 196 -29.91 18.14 27.13
N ASP A 197 -29.44 18.66 28.27
CA ASP A 197 -30.25 19.43 29.21
C ASP A 197 -30.37 20.88 28.71
N TYR A 198 -31.34 21.11 27.82
CA TYR A 198 -31.73 22.44 27.32
C TYR A 198 -32.44 23.31 28.38
N SER A 199 -31.99 23.29 29.64
CA SER A 199 -32.61 24.08 30.72
C SER A 199 -31.87 25.38 31.08
N ASP A 200 -30.71 25.65 30.47
CA ASP A 200 -29.86 26.81 30.80
C ASP A 200 -29.72 27.86 29.67
N LEU A 201 -30.60 27.84 28.65
CA LEU A 201 -30.78 28.99 27.76
C LEU A 201 -31.54 30.10 28.50
N ASP A 202 -30.88 30.73 29.46
CA ASP A 202 -31.32 31.98 30.05
C ASP A 202 -31.32 33.06 28.95
N ALA A 203 -32.45 33.74 28.84
CA ALA A 203 -32.77 34.62 27.74
C ALA A 203 -32.00 35.94 27.83
N GLU A 204 -30.74 35.95 27.42
CA GLU A 204 -30.04 37.20 27.11
C GLU A 204 -30.08 37.45 25.59
N LEU A 205 -31.24 37.91 25.14
CA LEU A 205 -31.41 38.56 23.84
C LEU A 205 -30.47 39.77 23.78
N VAL A 206 -29.31 39.59 23.15
CA VAL A 206 -28.46 40.72 22.74
C VAL A 206 -29.24 41.50 21.68
N GLU A 207 -29.72 42.70 22.04
CA GLU A 207 -30.28 43.65 21.07
C GLU A 207 -29.22 43.98 20.01
N VAL A 208 -29.37 43.39 18.83
CA VAL A 208 -28.65 43.83 17.63
C VAL A 208 -29.08 45.26 17.32
N SER A 209 -28.18 46.22 17.51
CA SER A 209 -28.43 47.61 17.13
C SER A 209 -28.63 47.71 15.63
N ASP A 210 -29.72 48.34 15.19
CA ASP A 210 -30.04 48.67 13.80
C ASP A 210 -29.01 49.64 13.19
N LYS A 211 -27.82 49.15 12.87
CA LYS A 211 -26.88 49.82 11.97
C LYS A 211 -26.84 49.04 10.68
N GLU A 212 -27.47 49.62 9.66
CA GLU A 212 -27.31 49.26 8.24
C GLU A 212 -25.82 49.23 7.89
N GLU A 213 -25.18 48.07 7.99
CA GLU A 213 -23.96 47.79 7.26
C GLU A 213 -24.39 47.13 5.96
N LYS A 214 -24.45 47.95 4.90
CA LYS A 214 -24.71 47.47 3.54
C LYS A 214 -23.62 46.48 3.18
N LEU A 215 -23.97 45.20 3.13
CA LEU A 215 -23.18 44.18 2.45
C LEU A 215 -22.95 44.66 1.01
N LEU A 216 -21.73 45.09 0.73
CA LEU A 216 -21.28 45.31 -0.63
C LEU A 216 -21.14 43.90 -1.24
N PRO A 217 -21.80 43.60 -2.36
CA PRO A 217 -21.55 42.36 -3.07
C PRO A 217 -20.12 42.44 -3.63
N ASP A 218 -19.23 41.57 -3.16
CA ASP A 218 -17.90 41.41 -3.74
C ASP A 218 -18.05 40.95 -5.20
N GLU A 219 -17.65 41.81 -6.13
CA GLU A 219 -17.63 41.64 -7.60
C GLU A 219 -16.49 40.69 -8.06
N ASP A 220 -16.24 39.57 -7.35
CA ASP A 220 -15.22 38.58 -7.71
C ASP A 220 -15.78 37.15 -7.85
N LEU A 221 -17.07 37.03 -8.17
CA LEU A 221 -17.67 35.79 -8.66
C LEU A 221 -17.97 35.90 -10.16
N LYS A 222 -16.91 35.99 -10.98
CA LYS A 222 -17.01 35.76 -12.42
C LYS A 222 -16.92 34.25 -12.68
N TRP A 223 -18.09 33.64 -12.73
CA TRP A 223 -18.24 32.41 -13.49
C TRP A 223 -18.08 32.80 -14.96
N ASP A 224 -16.93 32.47 -15.55
CA ASP A 224 -16.80 32.55 -17.01
C ASP A 224 -17.70 31.45 -17.59
N GLU A 225 -18.98 31.79 -17.79
CA GLU A 225 -19.83 31.18 -18.80
C GLU A 225 -19.26 31.57 -20.18
N GLU A 226 -18.16 30.94 -20.59
CA GLU A 226 -17.83 30.89 -22.02
C GLU A 226 -18.61 29.74 -22.67
N GLU A 227 -19.66 30.15 -23.38
CA GLU A 227 -20.36 29.41 -24.42
C GLU A 227 -19.38 28.74 -25.40
N GLU A 228 -19.13 27.44 -25.26
CA GLU A 228 -18.78 26.62 -26.43
C GLU A 228 -20.06 26.05 -27.04
N LYS A 229 -20.43 26.69 -28.15
CA LYS A 229 -21.55 26.36 -29.03
C LYS A 229 -21.61 24.88 -29.38
N GLU A 230 -22.82 24.34 -29.29
CA GLU A 230 -23.29 23.23 -30.11
C GLU A 230 -23.05 23.56 -31.59
N GLU A 231 -22.15 22.81 -32.26
CA GLU A 231 -22.22 22.62 -33.71
C GLU A 231 -22.37 21.12 -34.02
N GLU A 232 -23.63 20.77 -34.24
CA GLU A 232 -24.18 19.73 -35.11
C GLU A 232 -23.36 18.49 -35.45
N ALA A 233 -23.89 17.35 -34.98
CA ALA A 233 -23.62 16.02 -35.50
C ALA A 233 -23.77 15.94 -37.03
N THR A 234 -22.69 15.60 -37.72
CA THR A 234 -22.78 15.17 -39.12
C THR A 234 -23.48 13.80 -39.19
N PRO A 235 -24.49 13.59 -40.05
CA PRO A 235 -25.24 12.35 -40.08
C PRO A 235 -24.41 11.18 -40.61
N TYR A 236 -24.50 10.06 -39.90
CA TYR A 236 -24.13 8.73 -40.37
C TYR A 236 -24.99 8.34 -41.59
N GLU A 237 -24.39 8.30 -42.78
CA GLU A 237 -24.93 7.54 -43.92
C GLU A 237 -24.39 6.12 -43.89
N GLY A 238 -25.09 5.24 -43.17
CA GLY A 238 -24.96 3.80 -43.35
C GLY A 238 -25.59 3.37 -44.67
N GLY A 239 -24.87 2.52 -45.42
CA GLY A 239 -25.41 1.80 -46.57
C GLY A 239 -24.40 0.81 -47.17
N ALA A 240 -24.34 -0.41 -46.62
CA ALA A 240 -23.92 -1.62 -47.35
C ALA A 240 -25.17 -2.27 -47.99
N PRO A 241 -25.11 -3.33 -48.83
CA PRO A 241 -24.00 -4.06 -49.48
C PRO A 241 -24.23 -4.16 -51.03
N ASP A 242 -23.40 -4.80 -51.86
CA ASP A 242 -23.52 -6.23 -52.22
C ASP A 242 -22.39 -6.72 -53.15
N GLU A 243 -22.27 -8.06 -53.14
CA GLU A 243 -21.36 -8.97 -53.82
C GLU A 243 -21.29 -8.90 -55.37
N GLU A 244 -20.26 -9.59 -55.89
CA GLU A 244 -20.11 -10.26 -57.20
C GLU A 244 -19.04 -9.70 -58.14
N GLY A 245 -18.04 -10.54 -58.45
CA GLY A 245 -17.10 -10.38 -59.56
C GLY A 245 -15.74 -11.03 -59.36
#